data_AF-A0A547PS53-F1
#
_entry.id   AF-A0A547PS53-F1
#
_cell.length_a   1.000
_cell.length_b   1.000
_cell.length_c   1.000
_cell.angle_alpha   90.00
_cell.angle_beta   90.00
_cell.angle_gamma   90.00
#
_symmetry.space_group_name_H-M   'P 1'
#
loop_
_entity.id
_entity.type
_entity.pdbx_description
1 polymer ?
#
loop_
_entity_poly.entity_id
_entity_poly.type
_entity_poly.pdbx_seq_one_letter_code
_entity_poly.pdbx_strand_id
1 'polypeptide(L)'
;MHHDPFEQLRQLWVLLPFAVIGFVGGIVNQLYQHARKSQPITIPRLLINGLIAAFVSAMMNDLLPDSMDSYGVAIAGFTGFMAYPILAVLEAQGVDYLKKRFGVK
;
A
#
# COMPACT_ATOMS: atom_id res chain seq x y z
N MET A 1 10.59 23.56 -18.84
CA MET A 1 9.80 22.91 -17.78
C MET A 1 10.45 23.26 -16.45
N HIS A 2 9.93 24.28 -15.78
CA HIS A 2 10.38 24.66 -14.44
C HIS A 2 9.62 23.76 -13.47
N HIS A 3 10.30 22.86 -12.77
CA HIS A 3 9.69 22.10 -11.68
C HIS A 3 9.64 23.02 -10.46
N ASP A 4 8.52 23.72 -10.28
CA ASP A 4 8.33 24.52 -9.09
C ASP A 4 8.23 23.59 -7.86
N PRO A 5 9.14 23.72 -6.87
CA PRO A 5 9.18 22.84 -5.69
C PRO A 5 7.89 22.93 -4.84
N PHE A 6 7.13 24.02 -5.00
CA PHE A 6 5.84 24.22 -4.35
C PHE A 6 4.74 23.30 -4.88
N GLU A 7 4.79 22.91 -6.16
CA GLU A 7 3.77 22.04 -6.75
C GLU A 7 3.93 20.59 -6.28
N GLN A 8 5.18 20.14 -6.08
CA GLN A 8 5.47 18.83 -5.49
C GLN A 8 4.98 18.74 -4.05
N LEU A 9 5.20 19.79 -3.25
CA LEU A 9 4.70 19.84 -1.87
C LEU A 9 3.17 19.77 -1.84
N ARG A 10 2.50 20.45 -2.76
CA ARG A 10 1.03 20.42 -2.87
C ARG A 10 0.50 19.03 -3.22
N GLN A 11 1.12 18.35 -4.19
CA GLN A 11 0.76 16.97 -4.53
C GLN A 11 0.94 16.01 -3.36
N LEU A 12 2.05 16.13 -2.61
CA LEU A 12 2.27 15.32 -1.42
C LEU A 12 1.16 15.52 -0.37
N TRP A 13 0.70 16.74 -0.17
CA TRP A 13 -0.41 17.05 0.73
C TRP A 13 -1.75 16.44 0.29
N VAL A 14 -2.00 16.35 -1.02
CA VAL A 14 -3.21 15.72 -1.57
C VAL A 14 -3.15 14.21 -1.46
N LEU A 15 -1.96 13.61 -1.65
CA LEU A 15 -1.77 12.15 -1.63
C LEU A 15 -1.71 11.56 -0.21
N LEU A 16 -1.29 12.36 0.79
CA LEU A 16 -1.10 11.91 2.16
C LEU A 16 -2.35 11.24 2.77
N PRO A 17 -3.58 11.79 2.65
CA PRO A 17 -4.78 11.16 3.20
C PRO A 17 -5.08 9.81 2.54
N PHE A 18 -4.94 9.69 1.22
CA PHE A 18 -5.17 8.44 0.49
C PHE A 18 -4.12 7.38 0.85
N ALA A 19 -2.86 7.79 1.04
CA ALA A 19 -1.80 6.92 1.52
C ALA A 19 -2.11 6.40 2.94
N VAL A 20 -2.53 7.28 3.85
CA VAL A 20 -2.89 6.89 5.23
C VAL A 20 -4.09 5.94 5.22
N ILE A 21 -5.12 6.21 4.43
CA ILE A 21 -6.31 5.35 4.36
C ILE A 21 -5.99 4.01 3.71
N GLY A 22 -5.16 4.00 2.66
CA GLY A 22 -4.62 2.79 2.07
C GLY A 22 -3.81 1.96 3.04
N PHE A 23 -2.97 2.60 3.85
CA PHE A 23 -2.19 1.96 4.91
C PHE A 23 -3.09 1.25 5.93
N VAL A 24 -4.14 1.94 6.39
CA VAL A 24 -5.15 1.36 7.30
C VAL A 24 -5.86 0.18 6.65
N GLY A 25 -6.28 0.30 5.38
CA GLY A 25 -6.88 -0.81 4.62
C GLY A 25 -5.96 -2.04 4.54
N GLY A 26 -4.66 -1.83 4.30
CA GLY A 26 -3.66 -2.88 4.27
C GLY A 26 -3.47 -3.58 5.62
N ILE A 27 -3.42 -2.83 6.72
CA ILE A 27 -3.37 -3.38 8.08
C ILE A 27 -4.62 -4.20 8.38
N VAL A 28 -5.81 -3.67 8.07
CA VAL A 28 -7.08 -4.37 8.29
C VAL A 28 -7.11 -5.70 7.53
N ASN A 29 -6.65 -5.71 6.28
CA ASN A 29 -6.56 -6.96 5.54
C ASN A 29 -5.57 -7.95 6.19
N GLN A 30 -4.42 -7.50 6.68
CA GLN A 30 -3.47 -8.40 7.33
C GLN A 30 -4.03 -8.98 8.64
N LEU A 31 -4.76 -8.18 9.42
CA LEU A 31 -5.51 -8.65 10.58
C LEU A 31 -6.58 -9.67 10.16
N TYR A 32 -7.29 -9.42 9.07
CA TYR A 32 -8.28 -10.36 8.52
C TYR A 32 -7.63 -11.69 8.11
N GLN A 33 -6.49 -11.66 7.43
CA GLN A 33 -5.76 -12.87 7.02
C GLN A 33 -5.20 -13.62 8.23
N HIS A 34 -4.73 -12.94 9.27
CA HIS A 34 -4.33 -13.58 10.52
C HIS A 34 -5.50 -14.32 11.16
N ALA A 35 -6.65 -13.65 11.30
CA ALA A 35 -7.85 -14.23 11.90
C ALA A 35 -8.43 -15.42 11.10
N ARG A 36 -8.31 -15.39 9.77
CA ARG A 36 -8.88 -16.43 8.87
C ARG A 36 -7.92 -17.57 8.55
N LYS A 37 -6.63 -17.31 8.43
CA LYS A 37 -5.61 -18.25 7.91
C LYS A 37 -4.48 -18.54 8.90
N SER A 38 -4.57 -18.05 10.13
CA SER A 38 -3.55 -18.22 11.18
C SER A 38 -2.15 -17.77 10.78
N GLN A 39 -2.04 -16.83 9.82
CA GLN A 39 -0.75 -16.31 9.40
C GLN A 39 -0.12 -15.45 10.48
N PRO A 40 1.15 -15.63 10.87
CA PRO A 40 1.76 -14.82 11.93
C PRO A 40 1.81 -13.34 11.55
N ILE A 41 1.36 -12.48 12.47
CA ILE A 41 1.56 -11.03 12.39
C ILE A 41 2.98 -10.74 12.89
N THR A 42 3.84 -10.29 11.99
CA THR A 42 5.15 -9.75 12.36
C THR A 42 5.15 -8.25 12.06
N ILE A 43 5.74 -7.46 12.96
CA ILE A 43 5.80 -5.99 12.81
C ILE A 43 6.44 -5.57 11.48
N PRO A 44 7.56 -6.17 11.02
CA PRO A 44 8.13 -5.82 9.73
C PRO A 44 7.17 -6.06 8.57
N ARG A 45 6.45 -7.19 8.58
CA ARG A 45 5.45 -7.52 7.54
C ARG A 45 4.28 -6.55 7.57
N LEU A 46 3.84 -6.14 8.76
CA LEU A 46 2.78 -5.15 8.93
C LEU A 46 3.17 -3.78 8.37
N LEU A 47 4.39 -3.32 8.64
CA LEU A 47 4.90 -2.06 8.10
C LEU A 47 5.08 -2.11 6.59
N ILE A 48 5.65 -3.19 6.05
CA ILE A 48 5.85 -3.36 4.59
C ILE A 48 4.50 -3.44 3.86
N ASN A 49 3.56 -4.24 4.39
CA ASN A 49 2.23 -4.37 3.80
C ASN A 49 1.47 -3.06 3.84
N GLY A 50 1.50 -2.38 4.98
CA GLY A 50 0.90 -1.06 5.10
C GLY A 50 1.50 -0.06 4.12
N LEU A 51 2.83 0.01 4.00
CA LEU A 51 3.51 0.95 3.10
C LEU A 51 3.16 0.70 1.62
N ILE A 52 3.11 -0.55 1.20
CA ILE A 52 2.74 -0.90 -0.18
C ILE A 52 1.26 -0.61 -0.42
N ALA A 53 0.38 -0.90 0.55
CA ALA A 53 -1.04 -0.55 0.46
C ALA A 53 -1.25 0.96 0.39
N ALA A 54 -0.48 1.74 1.14
CA ALA A 54 -0.45 3.20 1.08
C ALA A 54 -0.04 3.70 -0.31
N PHE A 55 1.05 3.14 -0.85
CA PHE A 55 1.58 3.49 -2.16
C PHE A 55 0.57 3.18 -3.27
N VAL A 56 -0.01 1.97 -3.28
CA VAL A 56 -1.03 1.56 -4.27
C VAL A 56 -2.26 2.46 -4.20
N SER A 57 -2.67 2.87 -3.00
CA SER A 57 -3.85 3.72 -2.81
C SER A 57 -3.60 5.17 -3.23
N ALA A 58 -2.39 5.70 -2.98
CA ALA A 58 -1.97 6.99 -3.49
C ALA A 58 -1.89 6.99 -5.02
N MET A 59 -1.31 5.95 -5.62
CA MET A 59 -1.29 5.80 -7.08
C MET A 59 -2.70 5.71 -7.67
N MET A 60 -3.60 4.99 -7.01
CA MET A 60 -4.94 4.83 -7.54
C MET A 60 -5.72 6.15 -7.49
N ASN A 61 -5.42 7.04 -6.55
CA ASN A 61 -5.97 8.39 -6.54
C ASN A 61 -5.61 9.18 -7.79
N ASP A 62 -4.36 9.11 -8.25
CA ASP A 62 -3.92 9.80 -9.48
C ASP A 62 -4.54 9.20 -10.76
N LEU A 63 -5.07 7.98 -10.68
CA LEU A 63 -5.74 7.29 -11.78
C LEU A 63 -7.27 7.48 -11.75
N LEU A 64 -7.82 8.05 -10.69
CA LEU A 64 -9.24 8.30 -10.59
C LEU A 64 -9.63 9.52 -11.44
N PRO A 65 -10.72 9.44 -12.21
CA PRO A 65 -11.26 10.61 -12.89
C PRO A 65 -11.87 11.56 -11.86
N ASP A 66 -11.68 12.87 -12.03
CA ASP A 66 -12.18 13.94 -11.14
C ASP A 66 -13.67 13.80 -10.75
N SER A 67 -14.48 13.20 -11.63
CA SER A 67 -15.89 12.85 -11.34
C SER A 67 -16.11 11.91 -10.15
N MET A 68 -15.04 11.23 -9.69
CA MET A 68 -15.05 10.24 -8.61
C MET A 68 -14.33 10.72 -7.34
N ASP A 69 -13.93 11.99 -7.26
CA ASP A 69 -13.22 12.55 -6.10
C ASP A 69 -13.96 12.31 -4.77
N SER A 70 -15.30 12.40 -4.79
CA SER A 70 -16.16 12.14 -3.63
C SER A 70 -16.07 10.70 -3.10
N TYR A 71 -15.63 9.76 -3.94
CA TYR A 71 -15.41 8.36 -3.59
C TYR A 71 -13.94 8.00 -3.39
N GLY A 72 -13.00 8.92 -3.67
CA GLY A 72 -11.56 8.64 -3.65
C GLY A 72 -11.08 8.05 -2.33
N VAL A 73 -11.61 8.51 -1.20
CA VAL A 73 -11.30 7.97 0.14
C VAL A 73 -11.74 6.51 0.29
N ALA A 74 -12.96 6.19 -0.13
CA ALA A 74 -13.47 4.82 -0.07
C ALA A 74 -12.68 3.91 -1.01
N ILE A 75 -12.38 4.39 -2.22
CA ILE A 75 -11.59 3.66 -3.21
C ILE A 75 -10.18 3.40 -2.67
N ALA A 76 -9.50 4.39 -2.10
CA ALA A 76 -8.21 4.23 -1.46
C ALA A 76 -8.23 3.18 -0.34
N GLY A 77 -9.27 3.18 0.49
CA GLY A 77 -9.44 2.16 1.53
C GLY A 77 -9.60 0.74 0.96
N PHE A 78 -10.43 0.59 -0.08
CA PHE A 78 -10.65 -0.69 -0.76
C PHE A 78 -9.40 -1.16 -1.50
N THR A 79 -8.68 -0.26 -2.19
CA THR A 79 -7.44 -0.61 -2.90
C THR A 79 -6.35 -1.01 -1.94
N GLY A 80 -6.22 -0.31 -0.80
CA GLY A 80 -5.28 -0.66 0.25
C GLY A 80 -5.58 -2.03 0.86
N PHE A 81 -6.86 -2.32 1.10
CA PHE A 81 -7.31 -3.65 1.55
C PHE A 81 -7.02 -4.74 0.51
N MET A 82 -7.28 -4.45 -0.76
CA MET A 82 -7.08 -5.37 -1.89
C MET A 82 -5.64 -5.44 -2.38
N ALA A 83 -4.70 -4.65 -1.84
CA ALA A 83 -3.29 -4.68 -2.25
C ALA A 83 -2.58 -6.00 -1.86
N TYR A 84 -3.22 -6.80 -0.99
CA TYR A 84 -2.62 -8.01 -0.43
C TYR A 84 -2.21 -9.11 -1.42
N PRO A 85 -2.94 -9.41 -2.51
CA PRO A 85 -2.47 -10.39 -3.50
C PRO A 85 -1.17 -9.95 -4.18
N ILE A 86 -1.01 -8.66 -4.46
CA ILE A 86 0.22 -8.09 -5.01
C ILE A 86 1.35 -8.23 -3.97
N LEU A 87 1.04 -7.94 -2.72
CA LEU A 87 1.95 -8.12 -1.58
C LEU A 87 2.38 -9.57 -1.37
N ALA A 88 1.47 -10.53 -1.50
CA ALA A 88 1.78 -11.95 -1.34
C ALA A 88 2.73 -12.45 -2.45
N VAL A 89 2.58 -11.94 -3.68
CA VAL A 89 3.50 -12.23 -4.78
C VAL A 89 4.86 -11.59 -4.54
N LEU A 90 4.91 -10.31 -4.13
CA LEU A 90 6.15 -9.61 -3.81
C LEU A 90 6.89 -10.23 -2.63
N GLU A 91 6.16 -10.72 -1.63
CA GLU A 91 6.73 -11.41 -0.48
C GLU A 91 7.34 -12.75 -0.88
N ALA A 92 6.64 -13.56 -1.68
CA ALA A 92 7.16 -14.83 -2.19
C ALA A 92 8.44 -14.61 -3.02
N GLN A 93 8.39 -13.69 -3.98
CA GLN A 93 9.53 -13.40 -4.86
C GLN A 93 10.67 -12.69 -4.13
N GLY A 94 10.36 -11.79 -3.20
CA GLY A 94 11.34 -11.05 -2.41
C GLY A 94 12.11 -11.96 -1.46
N VAL A 95 11.42 -12.89 -0.79
CA VAL A 95 12.06 -13.92 0.04
C VAL A 95 12.99 -14.79 -0.82
N ASP A 96 12.52 -15.27 -1.98
CA ASP A 96 13.34 -16.10 -2.87
C ASP A 96 14.59 -15.36 -3.38
N TYR A 97 14.44 -14.07 -3.72
CA TYR A 97 15.55 -13.22 -4.13
C TYR A 97 16.57 -13.02 -2.99
N LEU A 98 16.11 -12.71 -1.78
CA LEU A 98 16.98 -12.51 -0.62
C LEU A 98 17.71 -13.80 -0.23
N LYS A 99 17.02 -14.95 -0.26
CA LYS A 99 17.63 -16.26 -0.03
C LYS A 99 18.72 -16.55 -1.06
N LYS A 100 18.46 -16.29 -2.33
CA LYS A 100 19.42 -16.49 -3.43
C LYS A 100 20.62 -15.54 -3.36
N ARG A 101 20.41 -14.30 -2.94
CA ARG A 101 21.45 -13.26 -2.91
C ARG A 101 22.33 -13.30 -1.67
N PHE A 102 21.75 -13.63 -0.51
CA PHE A 102 22.44 -13.55 0.78
C PHE A 102 22.62 -14.91 1.47
N GLY A 103 22.13 -16.01 0.89
CA GLY A 103 22.35 -17.36 1.43
C GLY A 103 21.66 -17.63 2.77
N VAL A 104 20.68 -16.81 3.14
CA VAL A 104 19.90 -16.98 4.37
C VAL A 104 18.96 -18.17 4.16
N LYS A 105 19.09 -19.22 4.99
CA LYS A 105 18.20 -20.40 4.97
C LYS A 105 16.86 -20.08 5.62
#